data_AF-A0A846Q4Z7-F1
#
_entry.id   AF-A0A846Q4Z7-F1
#
_cell.length_a   1.000
_cell.length_b   1.000
_cell.length_c   1.000
_cell.angle_alpha   90.00
_cell.angle_beta   90.00
_cell.angle_gamma   90.00
#
_symmetry.space_group_name_H-M   'P 1'
#
loop_
_entity.id
_entity.type
_entity.pdbx_description
1 polymer ?
#
loop_
_entity_poly.entity_id
_entity_poly.type
_entity_poly.pdbx_seq_one_letter_code
_entity_poly.pdbx_strand_id
1 'polypeptide(L)' 'MAREKILIIDDEQDLVKLVKEILELERFRVSCAHDGEEGLKKA' A
#
# COMPACT_ATOMS: atom_id res chain seq x y z
N MET A 1 1.11 6.00 -19.79
CA MET A 1 0.46 4.81 -19.19
C MET A 1 0.32 5.08 -17.70
N ALA A 2 -0.90 5.06 -17.16
CA ALA A 2 -1.13 5.32 -15.74
C ALA A 2 -0.55 4.14 -14.95
N ARG A 3 0.47 4.39 -14.12
CA ARG A 3 0.94 3.39 -13.15
C ARG A 3 -0.20 3.09 -12.19
N GLU A 4 -0.53 1.81 -12.09
CA GLU A 4 -1.59 1.28 -11.23
C GLU A 4 -1.34 1.70 -9.77
N LYS A 5 -2.41 2.09 -9.09
CA LYS A 5 -2.39 2.48 -7.68
C LYS A 5 -2.72 1.24 -6.86
N ILE A 6 -1.81 0.83 -5.98
CA ILE A 6 -1.96 -0.34 -5.11
C ILE A 6 -2.31 0.15 -3.70
N LEU A 7 -3.32 -0.46 -3.07
CA LEU A 7 -3.65 -0.27 -1.66
C LEU A 7 -3.33 -1.55 -0.90
N ILE A 8 -2.44 -1.46 0.07
CA ILE A 8 -2.09 -2.55 1.00
C ILE A 8 -2.86 -2.31 2.30
N ILE A 9 -3.55 -3.34 2.79
CA ILE A 9 -4.26 -3.31 4.08
C ILE A 9 -3.75 -4.50 4.89
N ASP A 10 -2.97 -4.21 5.92
CA ASP A 10 -2.39 -5.21 6.82
C ASP A 10 -2.04 -4.54 8.16
N ASP A 11 -2.37 -5.19 9.27
CA ASP A 11 -2.16 -4.68 10.62
C ASP A 11 -0.69 -4.78 11.07
N GLU A 12 0.12 -5.61 10.39
CA GLU A 12 1.55 -5.73 10.61
C GLU A 12 2.34 -4.64 9.87
N GLN A 13 2.66 -3.55 10.56
CA GLN A 13 3.31 -2.36 9.98
C GLN A 13 4.68 -2.66 9.31
N ASP A 14 5.45 -3.59 9.87
CA ASP A 14 6.77 -3.95 9.33
C ASP A 14 6.65 -4.63 7.96
N LEU A 15 5.65 -5.51 7.82
CA LEU A 15 5.33 -6.17 6.55
C LEU A 15 4.84 -5.17 5.51
N VAL A 16 3.90 -4.29 5.89
CA VAL A 16 3.39 -3.22 5.02
C VAL A 16 4.53 -2.36 4.48
N LYS A 17 5.49 -1.99 5.33
CA LYS A 17 6.63 -1.17 4.94
C LYS A 17 7.53 -1.89 3.94
N LEU A 18 7.87 -3.16 4.20
CA LEU A 18 8.67 -3.97 3.28
C LEU A 18 8.00 -4.10 1.90
N VAL A 19 6.70 -4.44 1.87
CA VAL A 19 5.96 -4.61 0.61
C VAL A 19 5.84 -3.28 -0.14
N LYS A 20 5.59 -2.18 0.58
CA LYS A 20 5.56 -0.84 -0.01
C LYS A 20 6.90 -0.50 -0.69
N GLU A 21 8.02 -0.72 -0.03
CA GLU A 21 9.35 -0.42 -0.57
C GLU A 21 9.61 -1.22 -1.86
N ILE A 22 9.27 -2.51 -1.90
CA ILE A 22 9.42 -3.36 -3.09
C ILE A 22 8.58 -2.83 -4.27
N LEU A 23 7.31 -2.53 -4.03
CA LEU A 23 6.40 -2.06 -5.08
C LEU A 23 6.73 -0.64 -5.56
N GLU A 24 7.23 0.23 -4.68
CA GLU A 24 7.73 1.55 -5.06
C GLU A 24 9.01 1.47 -5.90
N LEU A 25 9.89 0.49 -5.64
CA LEU A 25 11.06 0.20 -6.49
C LEU A 25 10.65 -0.22 -7.91
N GLU A 26 9.60 -1.04 -8.02
CA GLU A 26 8.96 -1.39 -9.30
C GLU A 26 8.18 -0.21 -9.92
N ARG A 27 8.20 0.94 -9.24
CA ARG A 27 7.63 2.21 -9.66
C ARG A 27 6.11 2.25 -9.67
N PHE A 28 5.44 1.41 -8.88
CA PHE A 28 4.01 1.54 -8.61
C PHE A 28 3.72 2.71 -7.66
N ARG A 29 2.46 3.15 -7.63
CA ARG A 29 1.99 4.10 -6.62
C ARG A 29 1.31 3.32 -5.52
N VAL A 30 1.91 3.30 -4.33
CA VAL A 30 1.44 2.46 -3.23
C VAL A 30 0.83 3.33 -2.14
N SER A 31 -0.31 2.90 -1.62
CA SER A 31 -0.96 3.43 -0.43
C SER A 31 -1.08 2.31 0.59
N CYS A 32 -0.95 2.66 1.87
CA CYS A 32 -0.96 1.70 2.97
C CYS A 32 -2.06 2.07 3.96
N ALA A 33 -2.71 1.07 4.52
CA ALA A 33 -3.67 1.18 5.62
C ALA A 33 -3.40 0.06 6.63
N HIS A 34 -3.63 0.35 7.90
CA HIS A 34 -3.36 -0.60 8.99
C HIS A 34 -4.64 -1.22 9.58
N ASP A 35 -5.79 -0.81 9.06
CA ASP A 35 -7.10 -1.36 9.41
C ASP A 35 -8.10 -1.15 8.26
N GLY A 36 -9.29 -1.72 8.42
CA GLY A 36 -10.36 -1.63 7.43
C GLY A 36 -10.93 -0.22 7.24
N GLU A 37 -10.93 0.63 8.27
CA GLU A 37 -11.45 1.99 8.17
C GLU A 37 -10.49 2.91 7.39
N GLU A 38 -9.19 2.82 7.69
CA GLU A 38 -8.13 3.46 6.93
C GLU A 38 -8.13 2.97 5.48
N GLY A 39 -8.32 1.67 5.27
CA GLY A 39 -8.41 1.08 3.94
C GLY A 39 -9.57 1.68 3.15
N LEU A 40 -10.75 1.75 3.76
CA LEU A 40 -11.94 2.32 3.15
C LEU A 40 -11.78 3.80 2.80
N LYS A 41 -11.07 4.59 3.64
CA LYS A 41 -10.79 6.02 3.37
C LYS A 41 -9.81 6.23 2.21
N LYS A 42 -8.99 5.23 1.85
CA LYS A 42 -7.91 5.34 0.85
C LYS A 42 -8.24 4.69 -0.50
N ALA A 43 -9.34 3.95 -0.57
CA ALA A 43 -9.91 3.33 -1.76
C ALA A 43 -10.34 4.36 -2.81
#